data_AF-A0A914D3D8-F1
#
_entry.id   AF-A0A914D3D8-F1
#
_cell.length_a   1.000
_cell.length_b   1.000
_cell.length_c   1.000
_cell.angle_alpha   90.00
_cell.angle_beta   90.00
_cell.angle_gamma   90.00
#
_symmetry.space_group_name_H-M   'P 1'
#
loop_
_entity.id
_entity.type
_entity.pdbx_description
1 polymer ?
#
loop_
_entity_poly.entity_id
_entity_poly.type
_entity_poly.pdbx_seq_one_letter_code
_entity_poly.pdbx_strand_id
1 'polypeptide(L)'
;MSYKVVCRDLNSNFVEHHILFPFVFTLPSECPPSFEGTIGFIRYYCKAKIDRPWKFDDTIRQAFTVLPHFDLNTIYYAALPSVRSLSKPIGMLCIKHGYIEAK
;
A
#
# COMPACT_ATOMS: atom_id res chain seq x y z
N MET A 1 -7.13 15.87 6.87
CA MET A 1 -5.82 15.19 6.98
C MET A 1 -5.13 15.28 5.63
N SER A 2 -3.87 15.72 5.59
CA SER A 2 -3.11 15.96 4.35
C SER A 2 -1.85 15.09 4.40
N TYR A 3 -1.68 14.20 3.43
CA TYR A 3 -0.46 13.41 3.29
C TYR A 3 0.53 14.22 2.45
N LYS A 4 1.70 14.48 3.01
CA LYS A 4 2.76 15.23 2.35
C LYS A 4 3.77 14.26 1.76
N VAL A 5 3.83 14.17 0.44
CA VAL A 5 4.87 13.39 -0.23
C VAL A 5 6.12 14.25 -0.34
N VAL A 6 7.22 13.79 0.25
CA VAL A 6 8.52 14.46 0.21
C VAL A 6 9.53 13.49 -0.37
N CYS A 7 9.99 13.73 -1.60
CA CYS A 7 11.12 13.01 -2.16
C CYS A 7 12.41 13.66 -1.66
N ARG A 8 13.14 12.95 -0.78
CA ARG A 8 14.48 13.31 -0.33
C ARG A 8 15.42 12.15 -0.63
N ASP A 9 16.64 12.46 -1.03
CA ASP A 9 17.67 11.45 -1.24
C ASP A 9 18.14 10.93 0.13
N LEU A 10 18.08 9.61 0.36
CA LEU A 10 18.42 8.97 1.65
C LEU A 10 19.89 8.51 1.70
N ASN A 11 20.65 8.65 0.62
CA ASN A 11 22.06 8.25 0.53
C ASN A 11 22.99 9.47 0.36
N SER A 12 23.08 10.30 1.39
CA SER A 12 24.05 11.41 1.43
C SER A 12 25.43 10.93 1.87
N ASN A 13 26.18 10.30 0.96
CA ASN A 13 27.64 10.11 1.10
C ASN A 13 28.36 10.07 -0.26
N PHE A 14 27.93 10.86 -1.25
CA PHE A 14 28.69 11.00 -2.50
C PHE A 14 28.70 12.44 -2.99
N VAL A 15 29.88 12.88 -3.41
CA VAL A 15 30.26 14.24 -3.76
C VAL A 15 30.43 14.30 -5.29
N GLU A 16 29.52 14.96 -6.01
CA GLU A 16 29.75 15.85 -7.18
C GLU A 16 28.42 16.22 -7.87
N HIS A 17 28.30 17.50 -8.26
CA HIS A 17 27.25 18.17 -9.04
C HIS A 17 25.86 17.50 -9.22
N HIS A 18 25.21 17.09 -8.13
CA HIS A 18 23.81 16.69 -8.18
C HIS A 18 22.90 17.91 -8.28
N ILE A 19 22.22 18.07 -9.42
CA ILE A 19 21.14 19.05 -9.57
C ILE A 19 19.89 18.47 -8.89
N LEU A 20 19.48 19.10 -7.78
CA LEU A 20 18.31 18.69 -7.01
C LEU A 20 17.08 19.49 -7.43
N PHE A 21 15.98 18.79 -7.71
CA PHE A 21 14.67 19.37 -7.99
C PHE A 21 13.68 18.93 -6.91
N PRO A 22 13.69 19.56 -5.73
CA PRO A 22 12.78 19.18 -4.65
C PRO A 22 11.35 19.53 -5.05
N PHE A 23 10.43 18.59 -4.83
CA PHE A 23 9.00 18.82 -4.98
C PHE A 23 8.25 18.32 -3.75
N VAL A 24 7.13 18.98 -3.49
CA VAL A 24 6.22 18.66 -2.40
C VAL A 24 4.81 18.87 -2.90
N PHE A 25 3.95 17.89 -2.66
CA PHE A 25 2.53 18.03 -2.90
C PHE A 25 1.73 17.37 -1.78
N THR A 26 0.49 17.81 -1.66
CA THR A 26 -0.49 17.26 -0.73
C THR A 26 -1.40 16.31 -1.48
N LEU A 27 -1.60 15.11 -0.96
CA LEU A 27 -2.63 14.22 -1.48
C LEU A 27 -4.04 14.73 -1.10
N PRO A 28 -5.06 14.56 -1.96
CA PRO A 28 -6.44 14.83 -1.61
C PRO A 28 -6.87 14.05 -0.36
N SER A 29 -7.72 14.63 0.48
CA SER A 29 -8.20 13.96 1.71
C SER A 29 -9.06 12.72 1.43
N GLU A 30 -9.70 12.68 0.27
CA GLU A 30 -10.57 11.59 -0.21
C GLU A 30 -9.76 10.43 -0.83
N CYS A 31 -8.42 10.47 -0.84
CA CYS A 31 -7.63 9.42 -1.48
C CYS A 31 -7.73 8.09 -0.72
N PRO A 32 -7.99 6.97 -1.41
CA PRO A 32 -8.08 5.67 -0.75
C PRO A 32 -6.70 5.20 -0.25
N PRO A 33 -6.67 4.34 0.79
CA PRO A 33 -5.45 3.66 1.23
C PRO A 33 -4.80 2.88 0.08
N SER A 34 -3.47 2.75 0.14
CA SER A 34 -2.77 1.76 -0.66
C SER A 34 -3.26 0.35 -0.33
N PHE A 35 -3.51 -0.45 -1.35
CA PHE A 35 -4.06 -1.80 -1.21
C PHE A 35 -3.49 -2.76 -2.25
N GLU A 36 -3.31 -4.02 -1.85
CA GLU A 36 -2.92 -5.12 -2.71
C GLU A 36 -3.85 -6.30 -2.44
N GLY A 37 -4.56 -6.75 -3.47
CA GLY A 37 -5.47 -7.89 -3.39
C GLY A 37 -5.38 -8.77 -4.62
N THR A 38 -6.04 -9.93 -4.55
CA THR A 38 -6.04 -10.92 -5.64
C THR A 38 -6.83 -10.45 -6.87
N ILE A 39 -7.81 -9.56 -6.68
CA ILE A 39 -8.72 -9.07 -7.74
C ILE A 39 -8.39 -7.62 -8.13
N GLY A 40 -7.41 -6.97 -7.48
CA GLY A 40 -7.01 -5.60 -7.81
C GLY A 40 -6.08 -4.96 -6.79
N PHE A 41 -5.55 -3.77 -7.12
CA PHE A 41 -4.64 -3.02 -6.27
C PHE A 41 -4.82 -1.51 -6.41
N ILE A 42 -4.40 -0.77 -5.39
CA ILE A 42 -4.32 0.70 -5.35
C ILE A 42 -2.86 1.05 -5.05
N ARG A 43 -2.12 1.48 -6.08
CA ARG A 43 -0.68 1.80 -6.02
C ARG A 43 -0.44 3.26 -6.37
N TYR A 44 0.33 3.95 -5.55
CA TYR A 44 0.73 5.33 -5.79
C TYR A 44 2.20 5.41 -6.19
N TYR A 45 2.52 6.28 -7.14
CA TYR A 45 3.88 6.54 -7.56
C TYR A 45 4.05 7.99 -8.00
N CYS A 46 5.23 8.55 -7.75
CA CYS A 46 5.68 9.79 -8.35
C CYS A 46 6.39 9.46 -9.66
N LYS A 47 6.04 10.15 -10.75
CA LYS A 47 6.72 10.02 -12.04
C LYS A 47 7.44 11.33 -12.35
N ALA A 48 8.77 11.27 -12.45
CA ALA A 48 9.58 12.36 -12.96
C ALA A 48 9.92 12.10 -14.43
N LYS A 49 9.79 13.12 -15.27
CA LYS A 49 10.13 13.08 -16.70
C LYS A 49 11.11 14.21 -16.99
N ILE A 50 12.24 13.87 -17.61
CA ILE A 50 13.24 14.84 -18.04
C ILE A 50 13.17 14.91 -19.57
N ASP A 51 12.66 16.02 -20.07
CA ASP A 51 12.54 16.25 -21.51
C ASP A 51 13.88 16.71 -22.07
N ARG A 52 14.42 15.97 -23.03
CA ARG A 52 15.69 16.31 -23.70
C ARG A 52 15.45 16.51 -25.19
N PRO A 53 15.69 17.72 -25.74
CA PRO A 53 15.36 18.01 -27.14
C PRO A 53 15.99 17.07 -28.18
N TRP A 54 17.15 16.46 -27.86
CA TRP A 54 17.95 15.63 -28.77
C TRP A 54 17.93 14.12 -28.45
N LYS A 55 17.12 13.67 -27.48
CA LYS A 55 17.09 12.27 -27.04
C LYS A 55 15.73 11.94 -26.45
N PHE A 56 15.35 10.66 -26.42
CA PHE A 56 14.17 10.22 -25.66
C PHE A 56 14.21 10.71 -24.20
N ASP A 57 13.01 11.03 -23.72
CA ASP A 57 12.79 11.55 -22.38
C ASP A 57 13.09 10.47 -21.35
N ASP A 58 13.94 10.79 -20.37
CA ASP A 58 14.20 9.88 -19.26
C ASP A 58 13.04 9.97 -18.29
N THR A 59 12.47 8.82 -17.94
CA THR A 59 11.36 8.72 -16.99
C THR A 59 11.77 7.87 -15.80
N ILE A 60 11.61 8.41 -14.60
CA ILE A 60 11.84 7.71 -13.33
C ILE A 60 10.52 7.61 -12.58
N ARG A 61 10.25 6.45 -11.97
CA ARG A 61 9.08 6.23 -11.11
C ARG A 61 9.51 5.80 -9.73
N GLN A 62 9.00 6.47 -8.71
CA GLN A 62 9.20 6.14 -7.31
C GLN A 62 7.86 5.80 -6.67
N ALA A 63 7.70 4.57 -6.18
CA ALA A 63 6.49 4.14 -5.49
C ALA A 63 6.46 4.69 -4.05
N PHE A 64 5.26 4.93 -3.53
CA PHE A 64 5.03 5.28 -2.13
C PHE A 64 3.69 4.74 -1.64
N THR A 65 3.58 4.57 -0.31
CA THR A 65 2.39 3.99 0.33
C THR A 65 1.56 5.08 0.99
N VAL A 66 0.25 5.04 0.78
CA VAL A 66 -0.73 5.93 1.42
C VAL A 66 -1.42 5.17 2.54
N LEU A 67 -1.23 5.63 3.78
CA LEU A 67 -1.82 5.01 4.97
C LEU A 67 -2.79 5.99 5.64
N PRO A 68 -4.08 5.65 5.77
CA PRO A 68 -5.03 6.49 6.47
C PRO A 68 -4.76 6.47 7.97
N HIS A 69 -4.97 7.62 8.62
CA HIS A 69 -5.09 7.65 10.07
C HIS A 69 -6.41 6.97 10.46
N PHE A 70 -6.30 5.73 10.92
CA PHE A 70 -7.43 4.91 11.31
C PHE A 70 -7.34 4.59 12.80
N ASP A 71 -8.23 5.18 13.59
CA ASP A 71 -8.31 4.90 15.03
C ASP A 71 -9.25 3.73 15.27
N LEU A 72 -8.67 2.56 15.58
CA LEU A 72 -9.42 1.34 15.86
C LEU A 72 -10.33 1.46 17.09
N ASN A 73 -10.02 2.37 18.03
CA ASN A 73 -10.82 2.57 19.23
C ASN A 73 -12.20 3.18 18.93
N THR A 74 -12.37 3.79 17.76
CA THR A 74 -13.66 4.32 17.31
C THR A 74 -14.62 3.21 16.85
N ILE A 75 -14.12 1.99 16.64
CA ILE A 75 -14.87 0.88 16.07
C ILE A 75 -15.21 -0.11 17.16
N TYR A 76 -16.45 -0.08 17.63
CA TYR A 76 -16.93 -0.97 18.68
C TYR A 76 -16.62 -2.45 18.40
N TYR A 77 -16.85 -2.91 17.17
CA TYR A 77 -16.59 -4.31 16.78
C TYR A 77 -15.09 -4.68 16.76
N ALA A 78 -14.18 -3.71 16.64
CA ALA A 78 -12.74 -3.98 16.68
C ALA A 78 -12.25 -4.32 18.09
N ALA A 79 -13.00 -3.90 19.13
CA ALA A 79 -12.73 -4.25 20.52
C ALA A 79 -13.29 -5.64 20.91
N LEU A 80 -14.17 -6.22 20.08
CA LEU A 80 -14.72 -7.55 20.33
C LEU A 80 -13.73 -8.63 19.87
N PRO A 81 -13.60 -9.75 20.63
CA PRO A 81 -12.78 -10.85 20.19
C PRO A 81 -13.36 -11.47 18.91
N SER A 82 -12.62 -11.38 17.79
CA SER A 82 -12.99 -12.05 16.55
C SER A 82 -12.62 -13.54 16.65
N VAL A 83 -13.57 -14.39 17.03
CA VAL A 83 -13.40 -15.85 16.99
C VAL A 83 -13.77 -16.34 15.59
N ARG A 84 -12.80 -16.89 14.84
CA ARG A 84 -13.02 -17.41 13.50
C ARG A 84 -13.08 -18.94 13.55
N SER A 85 -14.28 -19.49 13.63
CA SER A 85 -14.47 -20.94 13.50
C SER A 85 -14.42 -21.34 12.03
N LEU A 86 -13.49 -22.22 11.67
CA LEU A 86 -13.43 -22.87 10.36
C LEU A 86 -13.89 -24.32 10.53
N SER A 87 -15.01 -24.68 9.91
CA SER A 87 -15.45 -26.07 9.82
C SER A 87 -15.13 -26.63 8.44
N LYS A 88 -14.46 -27.79 8.40
CA LYS A 88 -14.23 -28.56 7.17
C LYS A 88 -14.86 -29.93 7.31
N PRO A 89 -15.65 -30.39 6.33
CA PRO A 89 -16.18 -31.75 6.34
C PRO A 89 -15.04 -32.75 6.15
N ILE A 90 -14.94 -33.75 7.02
CA ILE A 90 -14.08 -34.91 6.80
C ILE A 90 -14.92 -35.99 6.12
N GLY A 91 -14.47 -36.43 4.95
CA GLY A 91 -15.06 -37.58 4.30
C GLY A 91 -14.43 -37.86 2.94
N MET A 92 -14.37 -39.14 2.57
CA MET A 92 -14.02 -39.58 1.22
C MET A 92 -15.29 -40.04 0.51
N LEU A 93 -15.52 -39.44 -0.66
CA LEU A 93 -16.56 -39.58 -1.72
C LEU A 93 -17.97 -40.11 -1.37
N CYS A 94 -18.15 -41.05 -0.45
CA CYS A 94 -19.44 -41.58 -0.02
C CYS A 94 -19.61 -41.73 1.51
N ILE A 95 -18.63 -41.34 2.34
CA ILE A 95 -18.75 -41.44 3.81
C ILE A 95 -18.40 -40.11 4.47
N LYS A 96 -19.40 -39.45 5.07
CA LYS A 96 -19.19 -38.25 5.90
C LYS A 96 -18.95 -38.68 7.35
N HIS A 97 -17.74 -38.47 7.87
CA HIS A 97 -17.35 -38.88 9.23
C HIS A 97 -17.33 -37.73 10.25
N GLY A 98 -17.82 -36.54 9.89
CA GLY A 98 -17.98 -35.42 10.81
C GLY A 98 -17.31 -34.14 10.35
N TYR A 99 -17.32 -33.14 11.21
CA TYR A 99 -16.69 -31.83 11.00
C TYR A 99 -15.56 -31.65 12.01
N ILE A 100 -14.41 -31.16 11.56
CA ILE A 100 -13.41 -30.59 12.49
C ILE A 100 -13.72 -29.10 12.60
N GLU A 101 -13.91 -28.65 13.84
CA GLU A 101 -13.95 -27.23 14.18
C GLU A 101 -12.61 -26.84 14.80
N ALA A 102 -11.95 -25.83 14.22
CA ALA A 102 -10.84 -25.13 14.85
C ALA A 102 -11.36 -23.78 15.36
N LYS A 103 -11.17 -23.50 16.65
CA LYS A 103 -11.50 -22.23 17.30
C LYS A 103 -10.31 -21.28 17.28
#